data_AF-A0A2V7Y7W7-F1
#
_entry.id   AF-A0A2V7Y7W7-F1
#
_cell.length_a   1.000
_cell.length_b   1.000
_cell.length_c   1.000
_cell.angle_alpha   90.00
_cell.angle_beta   90.00
_cell.angle_gamma   90.00
#
_symmetry.space_group_name_H-M   'P 1'
#
loop_
_entity.id
_entity.type
_entity.pdbx_description
1 polymer ?
#
loop_
_entity_poly.entity_id
_entity_poly.type
_entity_poly.pdbx_seq_one_letter_code
_entity_poly.pdbx_strand_id
1 'polypeptide(L)'
;MTTVISRLGSALGRLVHGADAAEMRVGPGGPLGEIAVPRAGDGVWDVRTVQGRPCLSPDERSHYLYFVLPPDLLSRARSSLWLEVEYLGDRFGQFRVQYASTDRGTEVDGLYKAAEQRWDGDAVGLRRFRRALFPLPDFDPTRTQNQGASFRVEFRREVLITRVTASLAPPADAEAFARVAPLPELRKMPGRFYPINYLFIEITNACNFKCTWCPDDIMGRRRGFMKKEKVFRVLDEIAAKRSWLGPLYPVKLHQMGEPFLHPDLPAIVDYAESRGVGIELNTNCGLITPENIEAVYRAGLTNLILSYQTPDADSFKTRKAPRIAFESYRDKVRLAVERKVAMGARTRLEIDIMNTKYADSYKIVSEDEQALAFLADWIAYARELETRYGLASRAHDMERLRARHFLDQDENGSRYELLDGVVLIWKRCHSWGNVIGEHHVDPEAAEQVAALVSAGAGSGAPPHAGSGKDTYCPAPYDQFVIQWNGDVVSCCTDYEGRTKTANVFASSIEEVWKSETVRQRKQDMLEGRLLDVCARCQGVK
;
A
#
# COMPACT_ATOMS: atom_id res chain seq x y z
N MET A 1 19.86 -20.44 -50.55
CA MET A 1 20.78 -19.41 -50.01
C MET A 1 20.12 -18.49 -48.98
N THR A 2 18.84 -18.14 -49.12
CA THR A 2 18.08 -17.23 -48.24
C THR A 2 17.93 -17.72 -46.78
N THR A 3 17.74 -19.02 -46.55
CA THR A 3 17.57 -19.60 -45.20
C THR A 3 18.88 -19.67 -44.39
N VAL A 4 20.02 -19.68 -45.07
CA VAL A 4 21.35 -19.69 -44.44
C VAL A 4 21.75 -18.28 -44.03
N ILE A 5 21.38 -17.28 -44.83
CA ILE A 5 21.64 -15.86 -44.54
C ILE A 5 20.77 -15.35 -43.37
N SER A 6 19.53 -15.79 -43.22
CA SER A 6 18.70 -15.43 -42.04
C SER A 6 19.20 -16.09 -40.74
N ARG A 7 19.71 -17.32 -40.82
CA ARG A 7 20.34 -18.00 -39.69
C ARG A 7 21.67 -17.35 -39.30
N LEU A 8 22.49 -16.95 -40.27
CA LEU A 8 23.69 -16.16 -39.98
C LEU A 8 23.34 -14.78 -39.42
N GLY A 9 22.35 -14.07 -39.96
CA GLY A 9 21.92 -12.76 -39.46
C GLY A 9 21.36 -12.80 -38.03
N SER A 10 20.61 -13.85 -37.66
CA SER A 10 20.11 -14.04 -36.29
C SER A 10 21.18 -14.55 -35.31
N ALA A 11 22.21 -15.25 -35.79
CA ALA A 11 23.37 -15.65 -35.00
C ALA A 11 24.32 -14.47 -34.78
N LEU A 12 24.58 -13.66 -35.82
CA LEU A 12 25.35 -12.41 -35.73
C LEU A 12 24.61 -11.35 -34.90
N GLY A 13 23.28 -11.23 -35.05
CA GLY A 13 22.46 -10.38 -34.19
C GLY A 13 22.53 -10.78 -32.71
N ARG A 14 22.52 -12.09 -32.41
CA ARG A 14 22.74 -12.61 -31.04
C ARG A 14 24.15 -12.37 -30.52
N LEU A 15 25.16 -12.41 -31.39
CA LEU A 15 26.56 -12.13 -31.04
C LEU A 15 26.83 -10.63 -30.81
N VAL A 16 26.05 -9.75 -31.43
CA VAL A 16 26.24 -8.28 -31.35
C VAL A 16 25.31 -7.61 -30.33
N HIS A 17 24.12 -8.17 -30.10
CA HIS A 17 23.08 -7.56 -29.27
C HIS A 17 22.59 -8.43 -28.10
N GLY A 18 23.11 -9.65 -27.90
CA GLY A 18 22.61 -10.57 -26.87
C GLY A 18 21.32 -11.30 -27.26
N ALA A 19 20.91 -12.29 -26.46
CA ALA A 19 19.65 -13.02 -26.70
C ALA A 19 18.42 -12.13 -26.40
N ASP A 20 17.33 -12.31 -27.15
CA ASP A 20 16.05 -11.62 -26.90
C ASP A 20 15.28 -12.18 -25.70
N ALA A 21 15.84 -13.20 -25.05
CA ALA A 21 15.31 -13.81 -23.86
C ALA A 21 16.45 -14.27 -22.95
N ALA A 22 16.25 -14.12 -21.64
CA ALA A 22 17.07 -14.72 -20.60
C ALA A 22 16.25 -15.80 -19.88
N GLU A 23 16.89 -16.89 -19.52
CA GLU A 23 16.26 -18.00 -18.82
C GLU A 23 17.07 -18.35 -17.58
N MET A 24 16.35 -18.76 -16.53
CA MET A 24 16.91 -19.46 -15.39
C MET A 24 16.13 -20.75 -15.17
N ARG A 25 16.87 -21.86 -15.05
CA ARG A 25 16.36 -23.17 -14.67
C ARG A 25 16.83 -23.53 -13.28
N VAL A 26 16.01 -24.27 -12.55
CA VAL A 26 16.37 -24.79 -11.24
C VAL A 26 16.69 -26.27 -11.37
N GLY A 27 17.98 -26.60 -11.25
CA GLY A 27 18.53 -27.95 -11.35
C GLY A 27 19.26 -28.37 -10.06
N PRO A 28 19.82 -29.61 -9.96
CA PRO A 28 20.18 -30.20 -8.66
C PRO A 28 21.17 -29.40 -7.82
N GLY A 29 21.96 -28.53 -8.46
CA GLY A 29 22.89 -27.60 -7.82
C GLY A 29 22.35 -26.19 -7.57
N GLY A 30 21.04 -25.93 -7.73
CA GLY A 30 20.42 -24.62 -7.57
C GLY A 30 20.00 -23.93 -8.89
N PRO A 31 19.69 -22.62 -8.83
CA PRO A 31 19.35 -21.85 -10.02
C PRO A 31 20.59 -21.69 -10.92
N LEU A 32 20.40 -21.94 -12.21
CA LEU A 32 21.39 -21.81 -13.26
C LEU A 32 20.79 -21.04 -14.43
N GLY A 33 21.51 -20.07 -14.96
CA GLY A 33 21.08 -19.28 -16.12
C GLY A 33 21.45 -17.81 -16.00
N GLU A 34 20.88 -17.00 -16.88
CA GLU A 34 21.18 -15.58 -17.04
C GLU A 34 20.34 -14.69 -16.11
N ILE A 35 19.18 -15.16 -15.67
CA ILE A 35 18.39 -14.49 -14.62
C ILE A 35 18.94 -14.91 -13.26
N ALA A 36 19.32 -13.94 -12.43
CA ALA A 36 19.90 -14.19 -11.11
C ALA A 36 18.88 -14.00 -9.98
N VAL A 37 18.97 -14.86 -8.95
CA VAL A 37 18.34 -14.65 -7.64
C VAL A 37 19.39 -14.05 -6.70
N PRO A 38 19.19 -12.86 -6.12
CA PRO A 38 20.13 -12.26 -5.19
C PRO A 38 20.33 -13.13 -3.93
N ARG A 39 21.57 -13.25 -3.45
CA ARG A 39 21.94 -14.22 -2.38
C ARG A 39 22.23 -13.61 -1.00
N ALA A 40 22.22 -12.28 -0.81
CA ALA A 40 22.65 -11.65 0.45
C ALA A 40 21.62 -10.65 1.00
N GLY A 41 21.35 -10.68 2.31
CA GLY A 41 20.73 -9.56 3.04
C GLY A 41 19.36 -9.82 3.65
N ASP A 42 18.37 -10.30 2.90
CA ASP A 42 16.95 -10.20 3.35
C ASP A 42 16.09 -11.45 3.06
N GLY A 43 16.72 -12.62 2.92
CA GLY A 43 16.00 -13.88 2.65
C GLY A 43 16.84 -14.88 1.88
N VAL A 44 17.75 -15.57 2.57
CA VAL A 44 18.63 -16.56 1.94
C VAL A 44 17.78 -17.77 1.51
N TRP A 45 17.58 -17.93 0.21
CA TRP A 45 16.86 -19.05 -0.37
C TRP A 45 17.74 -20.30 -0.34
N ASP A 46 17.44 -21.21 0.57
CA ASP A 46 17.98 -22.56 0.52
C ASP A 46 17.16 -23.35 -0.52
N VAL A 47 17.79 -23.72 -1.65
CA VAL A 47 17.12 -24.51 -2.70
C VAL A 47 16.91 -25.92 -2.17
N ARG A 48 15.73 -26.15 -1.60
CA ARG A 48 15.32 -27.46 -1.11
C ARG A 48 14.28 -28.07 -2.03
N THR A 49 14.01 -29.33 -1.74
CA THR A 49 13.37 -30.20 -2.70
C THR A 49 12.01 -30.70 -2.26
N VAL A 50 11.05 -30.77 -3.18
CA VAL A 50 9.97 -31.77 -3.05
C VAL A 50 10.53 -33.09 -3.55
N GLN A 51 10.69 -34.04 -2.63
CA GLN A 51 11.16 -35.41 -2.91
C GLN A 51 12.56 -35.50 -3.55
N GLY A 52 13.53 -34.66 -3.13
CA GLY A 52 14.91 -34.70 -3.65
C GLY A 52 15.12 -33.95 -4.97
N ARG A 53 14.09 -33.31 -5.54
CA ARG A 53 14.21 -32.40 -6.70
C ARG A 53 14.45 -30.93 -6.34
N PRO A 54 15.50 -30.28 -6.86
CA PRO A 54 15.80 -28.85 -6.66
C PRO A 54 14.68 -27.92 -7.17
N CYS A 55 14.26 -26.94 -6.38
CA CYS A 55 13.30 -25.91 -6.81
C CYS A 55 13.44 -24.62 -5.99
N LEU A 56 13.11 -23.48 -6.59
CA LEU A 56 13.06 -22.21 -5.87
C LEU A 56 11.71 -22.09 -5.15
N SER A 57 11.75 -22.12 -3.82
CA SER A 57 10.59 -21.93 -2.95
C SER A 57 10.95 -21.01 -1.79
N PRO A 58 10.04 -20.15 -1.33
CA PRO A 58 10.33 -19.29 -0.18
C PRO A 58 10.55 -20.09 1.06
N ASP A 59 11.70 -19.86 1.68
CA ASP A 59 11.91 -20.25 3.05
C ASP A 59 10.92 -19.51 3.95
N GLU A 60 10.88 -19.91 5.21
CA GLU A 60 10.02 -19.27 6.19
C GLU A 60 10.32 -17.77 6.28
N ARG A 61 11.54 -17.30 6.02
CA ARG A 61 11.91 -15.90 6.22
C ARG A 61 11.56 -14.99 5.04
N SER A 62 11.11 -15.52 3.90
CA SER A 62 10.98 -14.72 2.68
C SER A 62 9.58 -14.75 2.08
N HIS A 63 9.08 -13.58 1.67
CA HIS A 63 7.78 -13.42 0.98
C HIS A 63 7.90 -13.19 -0.50
N TYR A 64 9.08 -12.78 -0.94
CA TYR A 64 9.33 -12.30 -2.28
C TYR A 64 10.60 -12.94 -2.81
N LEU A 65 10.53 -13.63 -3.94
CA LEU A 65 11.72 -13.90 -4.74
C LEU A 65 12.04 -12.67 -5.57
N TYR A 66 13.23 -12.13 -5.40
CA TYR A 66 13.74 -11.06 -6.24
C TYR A 66 14.52 -11.65 -7.40
N PHE A 67 14.38 -11.05 -8.58
CA PHE A 67 15.07 -11.48 -9.79
C PHE A 67 15.75 -10.29 -10.47
N VAL A 68 16.97 -10.53 -10.95
CA VAL A 68 17.76 -9.55 -11.69
C VAL A 68 17.95 -10.05 -13.11
N LEU A 69 17.60 -9.21 -14.08
CA LEU A 69 17.86 -9.45 -15.50
C LEU A 69 19.30 -9.11 -15.86
N PRO A 70 19.90 -9.77 -16.87
CA PRO A 70 21.17 -9.35 -17.44
C PRO A 70 21.13 -7.87 -17.88
N PRO A 71 22.21 -7.09 -17.65
CA PRO A 71 22.25 -5.68 -18.03
C PRO A 71 21.90 -5.40 -19.49
N ASP A 72 22.34 -6.26 -20.41
CA ASP A 72 22.03 -6.13 -21.84
C ASP A 72 20.53 -6.26 -22.11
N LEU A 73 19.90 -7.35 -21.67
CA LEU A 73 18.47 -7.58 -21.81
C LEU A 73 17.65 -6.47 -21.12
N LEU A 74 18.07 -6.05 -19.92
CA LEU A 74 17.45 -4.97 -19.17
C LEU A 74 17.47 -3.66 -19.98
N SER A 75 18.62 -3.28 -20.54
CA SER A 75 18.75 -2.05 -21.34
C SER A 75 17.92 -2.04 -22.62
N ARG A 76 17.59 -3.24 -23.15
CA ARG A 76 16.84 -3.44 -24.39
C ARG A 76 15.34 -3.64 -24.16
N ALA A 77 14.89 -3.81 -22.92
CA ALA A 77 13.48 -3.84 -22.57
C ALA A 77 12.86 -2.44 -22.79
N ARG A 78 12.40 -2.16 -24.01
CA ARG A 78 11.86 -0.85 -24.46
C ARG A 78 10.47 -0.58 -23.89
N SER A 79 10.39 -0.43 -22.58
CA SER A 79 9.14 -0.26 -21.84
C SER A 79 8.21 -1.48 -21.84
N SER A 80 8.65 -2.64 -22.32
CA SER A 80 7.86 -3.87 -22.29
C SER A 80 8.73 -5.10 -22.04
N LEU A 81 8.14 -6.08 -21.35
CA LEU A 81 8.78 -7.37 -21.07
C LEU A 81 7.69 -8.45 -20.91
N TRP A 82 8.03 -9.69 -21.24
CA TRP A 82 7.21 -10.86 -20.96
C TRP A 82 7.93 -11.74 -19.96
N LEU A 83 7.21 -12.18 -18.92
CA LEU A 83 7.71 -13.17 -17.99
C LEU A 83 6.90 -14.45 -18.08
N GLU A 84 7.60 -15.57 -18.08
CA GLU A 84 7.04 -16.89 -17.93
C GLU A 84 7.58 -17.52 -16.66
N VAL A 85 6.67 -18.06 -15.83
CA VAL A 85 7.03 -18.80 -14.64
C VAL A 85 6.47 -20.21 -14.73
N GLU A 86 7.34 -21.20 -14.70
CA GLU A 86 6.98 -22.61 -14.59
C GLU A 86 6.99 -23.04 -13.12
N TYR A 87 5.89 -23.64 -12.67
CA TYR A 87 5.69 -24.01 -11.28
C TYR A 87 4.86 -25.29 -11.10
N LEU A 88 5.00 -25.93 -9.94
CA LEU A 88 4.18 -27.09 -9.54
C LEU A 88 2.96 -26.62 -8.73
N GLY A 89 1.74 -26.97 -9.16
CA GLY A 89 0.53 -26.61 -8.41
C GLY A 89 -0.76 -27.25 -8.93
N ASP A 90 -1.82 -27.17 -8.13
CA ASP A 90 -3.19 -27.65 -8.48
C ASP A 90 -4.08 -26.54 -9.05
N ARG A 91 -3.75 -25.27 -8.83
CA ARG A 91 -4.54 -24.10 -9.24
C ARG A 91 -3.66 -22.97 -9.81
N PHE A 92 -4.29 -22.05 -10.52
CA PHE A 92 -3.68 -20.78 -10.95
C PHE A 92 -3.72 -19.74 -9.82
N GLY A 93 -2.94 -18.67 -9.95
CA GLY A 93 -2.91 -17.63 -8.93
C GLY A 93 -2.41 -18.17 -7.59
N GLN A 94 -1.28 -18.88 -7.54
CA GLN A 94 -0.69 -19.26 -6.24
C GLN A 94 0.35 -18.24 -5.74
N PHE A 95 0.74 -17.32 -6.62
CA PHE A 95 1.74 -16.28 -6.43
C PHE A 95 1.40 -15.10 -7.34
N ARG A 96 2.05 -13.97 -7.11
CA ARG A 96 1.89 -12.76 -7.94
C ARG A 96 3.25 -12.31 -8.46
N VAL A 97 3.29 -11.77 -9.67
CA VAL A 97 4.48 -11.11 -10.20
C VAL A 97 4.30 -9.61 -10.07
N GLN A 98 5.32 -8.91 -9.60
CA GLN A 98 5.32 -7.46 -9.48
C GLN A 98 6.60 -6.87 -10.08
N TYR A 99 6.49 -5.72 -10.75
CA TYR A 99 7.58 -5.12 -11.54
C TYR A 99 7.61 -3.59 -11.44
N ALA A 100 8.77 -2.99 -11.74
CA ALA A 100 8.89 -1.55 -11.84
C ALA A 100 8.21 -1.08 -13.14
N SER A 101 7.28 -0.12 -13.02
CA SER A 101 6.48 0.37 -14.15
C SER A 101 6.82 1.82 -14.49
N THR A 102 6.69 2.18 -15.77
CA THR A 102 6.78 3.55 -16.28
C THR A 102 5.53 4.36 -15.98
N ASP A 103 4.41 3.69 -15.72
CA ASP A 103 3.16 4.30 -15.28
C ASP A 103 3.25 4.72 -13.80
N ARG A 104 3.30 6.02 -13.58
CA ARG A 104 3.38 6.65 -12.25
C ARG A 104 2.01 6.83 -11.58
N GLY A 105 0.92 6.47 -12.26
CA GLY A 105 -0.47 6.70 -11.86
C GLY A 105 -1.30 5.45 -11.55
N THR A 106 -0.82 4.24 -11.85
CA THR A 106 -1.49 3.00 -11.38
C THR A 106 -1.48 2.95 -9.85
N GLU A 107 -2.52 2.38 -9.22
CA GLU A 107 -2.50 1.96 -7.82
C GLU A 107 -1.29 1.08 -7.54
N VAL A 108 -0.29 1.65 -6.90
CA VAL A 108 0.93 0.93 -6.57
C VAL A 108 0.82 0.49 -5.11
N ASP A 109 0.89 -0.81 -4.86
CA ASP A 109 1.14 -1.32 -3.50
C ASP A 109 2.65 -1.18 -3.22
N GLY A 110 3.10 0.07 -3.04
CA GLY A 110 4.51 0.46 -2.94
C GLY A 110 5.11 0.96 -4.26
N LEU A 111 6.26 0.43 -4.67
CA LEU A 111 6.94 0.84 -5.93
C LEU A 111 6.71 -0.14 -7.09
N TYR A 112 6.04 -1.28 -6.88
CA TYR A 112 5.81 -2.31 -7.90
C TYR A 112 4.34 -2.39 -8.36
N LYS A 113 4.12 -2.50 -9.68
CA LYS A 113 2.83 -2.80 -10.30
C LYS A 113 2.61 -4.32 -10.35
N ALA A 114 1.40 -4.78 -10.03
CA ALA A 114 1.04 -6.19 -10.18
C ALA A 114 0.89 -6.54 -11.68
N ALA A 115 1.52 -7.62 -12.12
CA ALA A 115 1.37 -8.11 -13.48
C ALA A 115 0.09 -8.95 -13.61
N GLU A 116 -0.61 -8.78 -14.73
CA GLU A 116 -1.73 -9.64 -15.10
C GLU A 116 -1.22 -11.08 -15.30
N GLN A 117 -1.86 -12.04 -14.65
CA GLN A 117 -1.52 -13.44 -14.84
C GLN A 117 -2.40 -14.06 -15.93
N ARG A 118 -1.76 -14.53 -17.01
CA ARG A 118 -2.39 -15.24 -18.12
C ARG A 118 -2.08 -16.74 -18.08
N TRP A 119 -3.06 -17.55 -18.48
CA TRP A 119 -2.98 -19.02 -18.37
C TRP A 119 -3.76 -19.75 -19.47
N ASP A 120 -3.35 -21.00 -19.70
CA ASP A 120 -3.93 -21.93 -20.68
C ASP A 120 -5.18 -22.66 -20.15
N GLY A 121 -6.33 -22.37 -20.76
CA GLY A 121 -7.68 -22.73 -20.33
C GLY A 121 -7.94 -24.20 -20.01
N ASP A 122 -7.14 -25.12 -20.54
CA ASP A 122 -7.30 -26.57 -20.41
C ASP A 122 -6.57 -27.16 -19.19
N ALA A 123 -6.00 -26.29 -18.35
CA ALA A 123 -5.11 -26.70 -17.27
C ALA A 123 -5.69 -26.57 -15.86
N VAL A 124 -6.87 -27.12 -15.56
CA VAL A 124 -7.40 -27.25 -14.18
C VAL A 124 -7.36 -28.72 -13.72
N GLY A 125 -7.03 -29.01 -12.45
CA GLY A 125 -7.03 -30.37 -11.88
C GLY A 125 -5.79 -30.74 -11.07
N LEU A 126 -5.44 -32.03 -11.03
CA LEU A 126 -4.33 -32.61 -10.24
C LEU A 126 -3.01 -31.83 -10.34
N ARG A 127 -2.21 -31.86 -9.26
CA ARG A 127 -0.91 -31.18 -9.18
C ARG A 127 0.02 -31.63 -10.30
N ARG A 128 0.43 -30.70 -11.16
CA ARG A 128 1.37 -30.90 -12.27
C ARG A 128 2.17 -29.63 -12.52
N PHE A 129 3.21 -29.73 -13.33
CA PHE A 129 3.94 -28.53 -13.79
C PHE A 129 3.05 -27.72 -14.71
N ARG A 130 3.04 -26.41 -14.50
CA ARG A 130 2.19 -25.42 -15.18
C ARG A 130 3.04 -24.23 -15.56
N ARG A 131 2.61 -23.49 -16.58
CA ARG A 131 3.17 -22.20 -16.98
C ARG A 131 2.17 -21.10 -16.66
N ALA A 132 2.69 -19.98 -16.18
CA ALA A 132 1.97 -18.73 -16.07
C ALA A 132 2.70 -17.67 -16.87
N LEU A 133 1.97 -16.95 -17.70
CA LEU A 133 2.49 -15.89 -18.56
C LEU A 133 2.09 -14.53 -17.99
N PHE A 134 3.03 -13.59 -17.96
CA PHE A 134 2.84 -12.26 -17.39
C PHE A 134 3.32 -11.21 -18.40
N PRO A 135 2.40 -10.50 -19.08
CA PRO A 135 2.75 -9.31 -19.84
C PRO A 135 3.08 -8.16 -18.89
N LEU A 136 4.19 -7.47 -19.15
CA LEU A 136 4.63 -6.27 -18.45
C LEU A 136 4.71 -5.13 -19.47
N PRO A 137 3.56 -4.58 -19.92
CA PRO A 137 3.50 -3.71 -21.09
C PRO A 137 4.13 -2.32 -20.88
N ASP A 138 4.42 -1.97 -19.64
CA ASP A 138 4.98 -0.69 -19.21
C ASP A 138 6.20 -0.87 -18.28
N PHE A 139 6.94 -1.97 -18.42
CA PHE A 139 8.13 -2.29 -17.63
C PHE A 139 9.20 -1.19 -17.71
N ASP A 140 9.65 -0.64 -16.59
CA ASP A 140 10.69 0.41 -16.56
C ASP A 140 12.08 -0.18 -16.29
N PRO A 141 12.95 -0.32 -17.30
CA PRO A 141 14.29 -0.87 -17.11
C PRO A 141 15.24 0.08 -16.37
N THR A 142 14.91 1.37 -16.30
CA THR A 142 15.73 2.39 -15.63
C THR A 142 15.49 2.41 -14.12
N ARG A 143 14.38 1.82 -13.69
CA ARG A 143 14.02 1.69 -12.28
C ARG A 143 14.34 0.28 -11.81
N THR A 144 15.18 0.20 -10.79
CA THR A 144 15.40 -1.02 -10.05
C THR A 144 14.97 -0.83 -8.60
N GLN A 145 14.53 -1.90 -7.95
CA GLN A 145 13.98 -1.87 -6.60
C GLN A 145 14.53 -3.07 -5.82
N ASN A 146 14.81 -2.91 -4.52
CA ASN A 146 15.39 -3.93 -3.62
C ASN A 146 16.50 -4.81 -4.25
N GLN A 147 17.77 -4.54 -3.91
CA GLN A 147 18.94 -5.26 -4.44
C GLN A 147 19.11 -5.18 -5.97
N GLY A 148 18.57 -4.14 -6.60
CA GLY A 148 18.67 -3.97 -8.05
C GLY A 148 17.73 -4.89 -8.84
N ALA A 149 16.71 -5.46 -8.20
CA ALA A 149 15.80 -6.40 -8.84
C ALA A 149 14.99 -5.74 -9.96
N SER A 150 14.85 -6.47 -11.07
CA SER A 150 14.03 -6.12 -12.22
C SER A 150 12.56 -6.43 -11.94
N PHE A 151 12.28 -7.59 -11.32
CA PHE A 151 10.94 -7.98 -10.89
C PHE A 151 11.02 -8.84 -9.64
N ARG A 152 9.87 -9.02 -8.97
CA ARG A 152 9.73 -9.93 -7.85
C ARG A 152 8.52 -10.82 -8.00
N VAL A 153 8.58 -11.98 -7.36
CA VAL A 153 7.45 -12.90 -7.25
C VAL A 153 7.04 -12.97 -5.79
N GLU A 154 5.80 -12.58 -5.48
CA GLU A 154 5.20 -12.64 -4.15
C GLU A 154 4.52 -14.00 -3.94
N PHE A 155 4.79 -14.61 -2.78
CA PHE A 155 4.19 -15.87 -2.36
C PHE A 155 3.59 -15.72 -0.96
N ARG A 156 2.45 -16.37 -0.72
CA ARG A 156 1.91 -16.56 0.63
C ARG A 156 1.66 -18.02 1.00
N ARG A 157 2.24 -18.94 0.24
CA ARG A 157 2.42 -20.36 0.56
C ARG A 157 3.62 -20.90 -0.19
N GLU A 158 4.07 -22.10 0.16
CA GLU A 158 5.11 -22.78 -0.61
C GLU A 158 4.63 -23.04 -2.04
N VAL A 159 5.40 -22.55 -3.01
CA VAL A 159 5.24 -22.81 -4.44
C VAL A 159 6.61 -23.22 -4.96
N LEU A 160 6.66 -24.27 -5.77
CA LEU A 160 7.91 -24.72 -6.38
C LEU A 160 8.03 -24.11 -7.76
N ILE A 161 9.06 -23.29 -7.98
CA ILE A 161 9.42 -22.78 -9.29
C ILE A 161 10.56 -23.62 -9.86
N THR A 162 10.39 -24.06 -11.11
CA THR A 162 11.40 -24.83 -11.86
C THR A 162 12.08 -24.02 -12.95
N ARG A 163 11.40 -23.01 -13.49
CA ARG A 163 11.92 -22.18 -14.57
C ARG A 163 11.30 -20.79 -14.54
N VAL A 164 12.13 -19.79 -14.83
CA VAL A 164 11.71 -18.41 -15.08
C VAL A 164 12.35 -17.96 -16.39
N THR A 165 11.54 -17.44 -17.30
CA THR A 165 12.00 -16.89 -18.58
C THR A 165 11.55 -15.45 -18.70
N ALA A 166 12.44 -14.59 -19.14
CA ALA A 166 12.14 -13.20 -19.46
C ALA A 166 12.45 -12.94 -20.93
N SER A 167 11.51 -12.39 -21.69
CA SER A 167 11.66 -12.14 -23.12
C SER A 167 11.16 -10.77 -23.55
N LEU A 168 11.80 -10.20 -24.58
CA LEU A 168 11.40 -8.91 -25.17
C LEU A 168 10.12 -9.03 -26.03
N ALA A 169 9.79 -10.24 -26.47
CA ALA A 169 8.63 -10.56 -27.29
C ALA A 169 7.75 -11.63 -26.60
N PRO A 170 6.43 -11.68 -26.91
CA PRO A 170 5.58 -12.76 -26.42
C PRO A 170 6.10 -14.12 -26.89
N PRO A 171 5.94 -15.19 -26.07
CA PRO A 171 6.25 -16.54 -26.52
C PRO A 171 5.34 -16.93 -27.70
N ALA A 172 5.83 -17.82 -28.56
CA ALA A 172 5.12 -18.20 -29.78
C ALA A 172 3.72 -18.80 -29.53
N ASP A 173 3.50 -19.35 -28.33
CA ASP A 173 2.23 -19.94 -27.91
C ASP A 173 1.43 -19.03 -26.97
N ALA A 174 1.72 -17.74 -26.91
CA ALA A 174 1.02 -16.78 -26.03
C ALA A 174 -0.50 -16.78 -26.22
N GLU A 175 -0.99 -17.09 -27.43
CA GLU A 175 -2.43 -17.19 -27.73
C GLU A 175 -3.14 -18.31 -26.94
N ALA A 176 -2.43 -19.37 -26.55
CA ALA A 176 -2.97 -20.41 -25.68
C ALA A 176 -3.30 -19.87 -24.28
N PHE A 177 -2.64 -18.77 -23.86
CA PHE A 177 -2.79 -18.16 -22.55
C PHE A 177 -3.87 -17.06 -22.54
N ALA A 178 -5.03 -17.30 -23.15
CA ALA A 178 -6.06 -16.28 -23.34
C ALA A 178 -6.84 -15.90 -22.07
N ARG A 179 -6.79 -16.73 -21.01
CA ARG A 179 -7.57 -16.51 -19.79
C ARG A 179 -6.76 -15.73 -18.75
N VAL A 180 -7.42 -14.79 -18.08
CA VAL A 180 -6.87 -14.08 -16.91
C VAL A 180 -7.19 -14.89 -15.66
N ALA A 181 -6.19 -15.17 -14.83
CA ALA A 181 -6.40 -15.79 -13.53
C ALA A 181 -6.78 -14.70 -12.50
N PRO A 182 -7.78 -14.92 -11.64
CA PRO A 182 -8.03 -14.01 -10.53
C PRO A 182 -6.77 -13.97 -9.64
N LEU A 183 -6.35 -12.76 -9.26
CA LEU A 183 -5.23 -12.60 -8.35
C LEU A 183 -5.63 -13.23 -7.01
N PRO A 184 -4.82 -14.15 -6.45
CA PRO A 184 -5.16 -14.78 -5.17
C PRO A 184 -5.28 -13.73 -4.08
N GLU A 185 -6.31 -13.81 -3.25
CA GLU A 185 -6.23 -13.22 -1.92
C GLU A 185 -5.23 -14.05 -1.13
N LEU A 186 -4.00 -13.62 -1.18
CA LEU A 186 -2.95 -14.23 -0.42
C LEU A 186 -3.21 -13.87 1.07
N ARG A 187 -2.96 -14.72 2.08
CA ARG A 187 -2.98 -14.33 3.51
C ARG A 187 -1.57 -14.39 4.08
N LYS A 188 -1.13 -13.39 4.85
CA LYS A 188 0.23 -13.44 5.42
C LYS A 188 0.34 -14.64 6.36
N MET A 189 1.37 -15.45 6.23
CA MET A 189 1.58 -16.66 7.00
C MET A 189 2.30 -16.41 8.32
N PRO A 190 2.01 -17.23 9.35
CA PRO A 190 2.70 -17.15 10.62
C PRO A 190 4.14 -17.65 10.44
N GLY A 191 5.09 -17.12 11.20
CA GLY A 191 6.49 -17.57 11.14
C GLY A 191 7.32 -16.95 10.02
N ARG A 192 6.70 -16.15 9.13
CA ARG A 192 7.43 -15.48 8.06
C ARG A 192 7.75 -14.00 8.29
N PHE A 193 8.90 -13.55 7.75
CA PHE A 193 9.38 -12.17 7.90
C PHE A 193 8.88 -11.24 6.77
N TYR A 194 7.99 -10.31 7.10
CA TYR A 194 7.45 -9.30 6.17
C TYR A 194 8.18 -7.96 6.33
N PRO A 195 8.49 -7.24 5.23
CA PRO A 195 8.93 -5.86 5.33
C PRO A 195 7.83 -5.00 5.99
N ILE A 196 8.26 -3.94 6.66
CA ILE A 196 7.33 -2.95 7.21
C ILE A 196 6.88 -2.08 6.04
N ASN A 197 5.57 -1.99 5.81
CA ASN A 197 5.02 -1.15 4.74
C ASN A 197 4.69 0.25 5.28
N TYR A 198 4.05 0.31 6.44
CA TYR A 198 3.63 1.57 7.06
C TYR A 198 4.35 1.78 8.40
N LEU A 199 5.10 2.87 8.50
CA LEU A 199 5.72 3.28 9.75
C LEU A 199 5.06 4.56 10.25
N PHE A 200 4.54 4.50 11.48
CA PHE A 200 3.89 5.62 12.15
C PHE A 200 4.78 6.09 13.31
N ILE A 201 5.02 7.39 13.38
CA ILE A 201 5.68 8.07 14.52
C ILE A 201 4.69 9.10 15.05
N GLU A 202 4.04 8.80 16.17
CA GLU A 202 3.18 9.75 16.84
C GLU A 202 4.03 10.84 17.48
N ILE A 203 4.19 11.99 16.80
CA ILE A 203 4.96 13.11 17.35
C ILE A 203 4.20 13.82 18.49
N THR A 204 2.87 13.71 18.51
CA THR A 204 2.01 14.15 19.60
C THR A 204 0.70 13.38 19.55
N ASN A 205 0.10 13.12 20.71
CA ASN A 205 -1.27 12.61 20.80
C ASN A 205 -2.27 13.70 21.25
N ALA A 206 -1.86 14.96 21.34
CA ALA A 206 -2.74 16.08 21.64
C ALA A 206 -3.47 16.56 20.38
N CYS A 207 -4.76 16.91 20.50
CA CYS A 207 -5.56 17.43 19.40
C CYS A 207 -6.43 18.61 19.86
N ASN A 208 -6.63 19.59 18.99
CA ASN A 208 -7.47 20.77 19.20
C ASN A 208 -8.96 20.54 18.82
N PHE A 209 -9.31 19.38 18.25
CA PHE A 209 -10.68 18.99 17.87
C PHE A 209 -11.12 17.77 18.70
N LYS A 210 -12.44 17.58 18.89
CA LYS A 210 -13.05 16.45 19.63
C LYS A 210 -14.07 15.69 18.80
N CYS A 211 -13.67 15.21 17.63
CA CYS A 211 -14.61 14.65 16.65
C CYS A 211 -15.41 13.47 17.22
N THR A 212 -16.69 13.37 16.89
CA THR A 212 -17.62 12.39 17.50
C THR A 212 -17.24 10.92 17.24
N TRP A 213 -16.46 10.65 16.20
CA TRP A 213 -15.93 9.33 15.85
C TRP A 213 -14.48 9.10 16.30
N CYS A 214 -13.80 10.11 16.84
CA CYS A 214 -12.39 10.01 17.21
C CYS A 214 -12.27 9.56 18.67
N PRO A 215 -11.42 8.57 19.01
CA PRO A 215 -11.26 8.09 20.39
C PRO A 215 -10.56 9.07 21.33
N ASP A 216 -10.33 10.31 20.90
CA ASP A 216 -9.65 11.33 21.68
C ASP A 216 -10.32 11.61 23.04
N ASP A 217 -11.66 11.65 23.11
CA ASP A 217 -12.39 11.91 24.37
C ASP A 217 -12.35 10.74 25.37
N ILE A 218 -12.11 9.51 24.90
CA ILE A 218 -12.07 8.29 25.73
C ILE A 218 -10.64 7.75 25.93
N MET A 219 -9.65 8.30 25.24
CA MET A 219 -8.26 7.90 25.35
C MET A 219 -7.70 8.24 26.73
N GLY A 220 -7.28 7.22 27.47
CA GLY A 220 -6.71 7.33 28.81
C GLY A 220 -5.22 7.65 28.83
N ARG A 221 -4.54 7.55 27.69
CA ARG A 221 -3.11 7.89 27.58
C ARG A 221 -2.84 9.35 27.94
N ARG A 222 -1.79 9.57 28.73
CA ARG A 222 -1.26 10.92 29.01
C ARG A 222 -0.95 11.65 27.70
N ARG A 223 -1.30 12.94 27.65
CA ARG A 223 -0.96 13.82 26.52
C ARG A 223 0.52 14.17 26.53
N GLY A 224 1.17 14.10 25.38
CA GLY A 224 2.60 14.38 25.27
C GLY A 224 3.07 14.67 23.85
N PHE A 225 4.30 15.19 23.77
CA PHE A 225 5.00 15.56 22.55
C PHE A 225 6.34 14.86 22.54
N MET A 226 6.64 14.13 21.46
CA MET A 226 7.93 13.49 21.29
C MET A 226 8.98 14.54 20.93
N LYS A 227 9.98 14.75 21.79
CA LYS A 227 11.09 15.68 21.51
C LYS A 227 11.74 15.38 20.14
N LYS A 228 12.02 16.41 19.33
CA LYS A 228 12.58 16.24 17.98
C LYS A 228 13.85 15.40 17.95
N GLU A 229 14.70 15.48 18.96
CA GLU A 229 15.96 14.70 19.01
C GLU A 229 15.69 13.19 19.05
N LYS A 230 14.58 12.79 19.68
CA LYS A 230 14.14 11.40 19.69
C LYS A 230 13.54 10.99 18.35
N VAL A 231 12.79 11.89 17.70
CA VAL A 231 12.27 11.65 16.34
C VAL A 231 13.43 11.50 15.36
N PHE A 232 14.43 12.39 15.44
CA PHE A 232 15.65 12.34 14.61
C PHE A 232 16.38 11.02 14.75
N ARG A 233 16.58 10.52 15.97
CA ARG A 233 17.19 9.21 16.21
C ARG A 233 16.44 8.07 15.53
N VAL A 234 15.11 8.09 15.57
CA VAL A 234 14.27 7.08 14.88
C VAL A 234 14.41 7.22 13.36
N LEU A 235 14.38 8.44 12.84
CA LEU A 235 14.55 8.72 11.40
C LEU A 235 15.94 8.33 10.88
N ASP A 236 16.99 8.52 11.67
CA ASP A 236 18.36 8.08 11.34
C ASP A 236 18.42 6.56 11.22
N GLU A 237 17.76 5.82 12.13
CA GLU A 237 17.68 4.36 12.02
C GLU A 237 16.92 3.94 10.75
N ILE A 238 15.78 4.58 10.44
CA ILE A 238 15.00 4.31 9.23
C ILE A 238 15.84 4.55 7.97
N ALA A 239 16.54 5.68 7.90
CA ALA A 239 17.40 6.03 6.79
C ALA A 239 18.54 5.01 6.61
N ALA A 240 19.20 4.63 7.71
CA ALA A 240 20.30 3.67 7.70
C ALA A 240 19.87 2.24 7.30
N LYS A 241 18.63 1.86 7.60
CA LYS A 241 18.08 0.51 7.35
C LYS A 241 17.09 0.43 6.19
N ARG A 242 17.06 1.43 5.30
CA ARG A 242 16.09 1.47 4.17
C ARG A 242 16.06 0.19 3.33
N SER A 243 17.21 -0.45 3.12
CA SER A 243 17.31 -1.68 2.31
C SER A 243 16.63 -2.86 2.98
N TRP A 244 16.74 -2.94 4.31
CA TRP A 244 16.13 -3.99 5.13
C TRP A 244 14.64 -3.74 5.36
N LEU A 245 14.25 -2.48 5.56
CA LEU A 245 12.84 -2.09 5.74
C LEU A 245 12.00 -2.30 4.47
N GLY A 246 12.64 -2.22 3.29
CA GLY A 246 11.98 -2.34 1.99
C GLY A 246 11.42 -1.01 1.49
N PRO A 247 10.58 -1.01 0.43
CA PRO A 247 9.95 0.19 -0.08
C PRO A 247 8.90 0.68 0.93
N LEU A 248 9.33 1.51 1.86
CA LEU A 248 8.45 2.16 2.82
C LEU A 248 7.54 3.16 2.10
N TYR A 249 6.27 3.15 2.47
CA TYR A 249 5.45 4.35 2.28
C TYR A 249 6.05 5.50 3.09
N PRO A 250 5.82 6.77 2.70
CA PRO A 250 6.26 7.91 3.48
C PRO A 250 5.87 7.74 4.95
N VAL A 251 6.83 8.02 5.85
CA VAL A 251 6.66 7.85 7.29
C VAL A 251 5.55 8.80 7.76
N LYS A 252 4.56 8.23 8.45
CA LYS A 252 3.39 8.96 8.93
C LYS A 252 3.71 9.58 10.29
N LEU A 253 3.70 10.91 10.41
CA LEU A 253 3.96 11.57 11.70
C LEU A 253 2.71 11.70 12.59
N HIS A 254 1.84 10.69 12.58
CA HIS A 254 0.62 10.67 13.38
C HIS A 254 0.29 9.24 13.83
N GLN A 255 -0.47 9.11 14.92
CA GLN A 255 -1.27 7.92 15.23
C GLN A 255 -2.60 8.45 15.76
N MET A 256 -2.53 9.15 16.90
CA MET A 256 -3.50 10.14 17.33
C MET A 256 -2.91 11.56 17.18
N GLY A 257 -3.69 12.57 17.59
CA GLY A 257 -3.24 13.95 17.72
C GLY A 257 -3.33 14.80 16.45
N GLU A 258 -2.93 16.06 16.57
CA GLU A 258 -2.80 17.02 15.48
C GLU A 258 -1.32 17.43 15.31
N PRO A 259 -0.66 17.08 14.20
CA PRO A 259 0.77 17.33 14.03
C PRO A 259 1.14 18.82 14.05
N PHE A 260 0.27 19.73 13.60
CA PHE A 260 0.55 21.17 13.63
C PHE A 260 0.61 21.77 15.05
N LEU A 261 0.28 20.99 16.10
CA LEU A 261 0.56 21.38 17.49
C LEU A 261 2.03 21.16 17.89
N HIS A 262 2.79 20.36 17.14
CA HIS A 262 4.18 20.07 17.48
C HIS A 262 5.09 21.24 17.08
N PRO A 263 5.82 21.88 18.02
CA PRO A 263 6.55 23.12 17.75
C PRO A 263 7.69 22.94 16.75
N ASP A 264 8.31 21.76 16.71
CA ASP A 264 9.40 21.45 15.79
C ASP A 264 8.96 20.73 14.50
N LEU A 265 7.67 20.73 14.15
CA LEU A 265 7.16 19.99 12.98
C LEU A 265 7.96 20.29 11.69
N PRO A 266 8.20 21.55 11.27
CA PRO A 266 8.97 21.81 10.06
C PRO A 266 10.40 21.27 10.13
N ALA A 267 11.05 21.33 11.29
CA ALA A 267 12.40 20.81 11.47
C ALA A 267 12.45 19.28 11.41
N ILE A 268 11.39 18.60 11.87
CA ILE A 268 11.23 17.14 11.75
C ILE A 268 11.08 16.73 10.28
N VAL A 269 10.23 17.45 9.52
CA VAL A 269 10.05 17.19 8.09
C VAL A 269 11.37 17.39 7.35
N ASP A 270 12.05 18.52 7.55
CA ASP A 270 13.31 18.84 6.88
C ASP A 270 14.41 17.81 7.18
N TYR A 271 14.51 17.39 8.45
CA TYR A 271 15.49 16.39 8.88
C TYR A 271 15.26 15.02 8.21
N ALA A 272 14.01 14.60 8.08
CA ALA A 272 13.65 13.34 7.43
C ALA A 272 13.91 13.39 5.91
N GLU A 273 13.40 14.42 5.24
CA GLU A 273 13.47 14.56 3.79
C GLU A 273 14.93 14.72 3.32
N SER A 274 15.77 15.44 4.07
CA SER A 274 17.22 15.56 3.80
C SER A 274 17.99 14.23 3.90
N ARG A 275 17.41 13.20 4.52
CA ARG A 275 17.94 11.83 4.60
C ARG A 275 17.30 10.86 3.60
N GLY A 276 16.43 11.37 2.72
CA GLY A 276 15.67 10.56 1.78
C GLY A 276 14.57 9.74 2.44
N VAL A 277 14.11 10.13 3.63
CA VAL A 277 12.95 9.54 4.30
C VAL A 277 11.74 10.43 4.00
N GLY A 278 10.90 10.01 3.06
CA GLY A 278 9.68 10.74 2.72
C GLY A 278 8.71 10.80 3.90
N ILE A 279 8.03 11.93 4.06
CA ILE A 279 7.07 12.15 5.15
C ILE A 279 5.63 12.32 4.65
N GLU A 280 4.69 11.71 5.37
CA GLU A 280 3.27 11.97 5.24
C GLU A 280 2.69 12.58 6.52
N LEU A 281 1.94 13.67 6.35
CA LEU A 281 1.20 14.34 7.42
C LEU A 281 -0.29 14.20 7.21
N ASN A 282 -1.04 13.96 8.29
CA ASN A 282 -2.49 14.04 8.31
C ASN A 282 -2.87 15.17 9.28
N THR A 283 -3.62 16.15 8.81
CA THR A 283 -4.04 17.30 9.63
C THR A 283 -5.55 17.49 9.59
N ASN A 284 -6.10 17.93 10.72
CA ASN A 284 -7.46 18.45 10.83
C ASN A 284 -7.64 19.84 10.22
N CYS A 285 -6.60 20.43 9.65
CA CYS A 285 -6.56 21.73 8.97
C CYS A 285 -6.84 22.96 9.84
N GLY A 286 -7.36 22.82 11.05
CA GLY A 286 -7.82 23.94 11.88
C GLY A 286 -6.71 24.91 12.30
N LEU A 287 -5.46 24.42 12.34
CA LEU A 287 -4.28 25.22 12.71
C LEU A 287 -3.49 25.73 11.51
N ILE A 288 -3.93 25.47 10.28
CA ILE A 288 -3.21 25.94 9.09
C ILE A 288 -3.18 27.47 9.05
N THR A 289 -1.99 28.00 8.81
CA THR A 289 -1.68 29.42 8.56
C THR A 289 -0.73 29.49 7.37
N PRO A 290 -0.62 30.62 6.65
CA PRO A 290 0.36 30.75 5.58
C PRO A 290 1.77 30.38 6.06
N GLU A 291 2.16 30.82 7.25
CA GLU A 291 3.51 30.64 7.76
C GLU A 291 3.85 29.16 8.00
N ASN A 292 2.95 28.41 8.66
CA ASN A 292 3.23 27.01 9.01
C ASN A 292 3.10 26.05 7.82
N ILE A 293 2.17 26.30 6.89
CA ILE A 293 1.98 25.43 5.73
C ILE A 293 3.13 25.59 4.74
N GLU A 294 3.57 26.83 4.52
CA GLU A 294 4.75 27.09 3.69
C GLU A 294 6.02 26.54 4.33
N ALA A 295 6.12 26.54 5.66
CA ALA A 295 7.28 25.98 6.35
C ALA A 295 7.44 24.49 6.08
N VAL A 296 6.35 23.70 6.12
CA VAL A 296 6.43 22.26 5.80
C VAL A 296 6.64 22.01 4.30
N TYR A 297 6.10 22.86 3.42
CA TYR A 297 6.40 22.79 1.98
C TYR A 297 7.85 23.11 1.67
N ARG A 298 8.44 24.14 2.30
CA ARG A 298 9.87 24.48 2.19
C ARG A 298 10.77 23.36 2.71
N ALA A 299 10.36 22.68 3.77
CA ALA A 299 11.02 21.49 4.32
C ALA A 299 10.95 20.26 3.39
N GLY A 300 10.26 20.36 2.24
CA GLY A 300 10.23 19.32 1.23
C GLY A 300 9.24 18.20 1.50
N LEU A 301 8.20 18.43 2.32
CA LEU A 301 7.17 17.44 2.67
C LEU A 301 6.70 16.63 1.46
N THR A 302 6.76 15.30 1.56
CA THR A 302 6.35 14.39 0.48
C THR A 302 4.83 14.38 0.28
N ASN A 303 4.06 14.06 1.33
CA ASN A 303 2.60 13.95 1.27
C ASN A 303 1.93 14.76 2.39
N LEU A 304 0.82 15.43 2.07
CA LEU A 304 -0.05 16.05 3.06
C LEU A 304 -1.51 15.68 2.79
N ILE A 305 -2.11 15.01 3.77
CA ILE A 305 -3.51 14.62 3.80
C ILE A 305 -4.28 15.66 4.63
N LEU A 306 -5.15 16.40 3.95
CA LEU A 306 -6.08 17.36 4.53
C LEU A 306 -7.36 16.61 4.88
N SER A 307 -7.64 16.43 6.17
CA SER A 307 -8.82 15.71 6.64
C SER A 307 -10.09 16.56 6.53
N TYR A 308 -10.51 16.90 5.31
CA TYR A 308 -11.72 17.68 4.98
C TYR A 308 -13.02 16.89 5.11
N GLN A 309 -13.10 16.06 6.15
CA GLN A 309 -14.05 14.95 6.26
C GLN A 309 -15.52 15.37 6.22
N THR A 310 -15.84 16.59 6.65
CA THR A 310 -17.19 17.15 6.79
C THR A 310 -17.32 18.41 5.94
N PRO A 311 -17.88 18.32 4.72
CA PRO A 311 -17.75 19.36 3.70
C PRO A 311 -18.83 20.45 3.76
N ASP A 312 -19.58 20.56 4.86
CA ASP A 312 -20.61 21.59 5.06
C ASP A 312 -20.71 21.99 6.54
N ALA A 313 -21.41 23.09 6.81
CA ALA A 313 -21.53 23.66 8.16
C ALA A 313 -22.27 22.75 9.16
N ASP A 314 -23.21 21.93 8.70
CA ASP A 314 -23.96 21.04 9.57
C ASP A 314 -23.12 19.81 9.95
N SER A 315 -22.57 19.12 8.94
CA SER A 315 -21.68 17.99 9.18
C SER A 315 -20.44 18.40 9.98
N PHE A 316 -19.90 19.61 9.80
CA PHE A 316 -18.73 20.09 10.54
C PHE A 316 -18.94 20.15 12.07
N LYS A 317 -20.17 20.28 12.56
CA LYS A 317 -20.46 20.25 14.00
C LYS A 317 -19.96 18.96 14.67
N THR A 318 -19.97 17.85 13.94
CA THR A 318 -19.49 16.54 14.42
C THR A 318 -17.99 16.52 14.70
N ARG A 319 -17.21 17.44 14.11
CA ARG A 319 -15.78 17.61 14.40
C ARG A 319 -15.52 18.19 15.80
N LYS A 320 -16.54 18.77 16.45
CA LYS A 320 -16.49 19.51 17.73
C LYS A 320 -15.24 20.40 17.82
N ALA A 321 -15.20 21.43 17.00
CA ALA A 321 -14.08 22.36 16.89
C ALA A 321 -14.49 23.75 17.44
N PRO A 322 -14.46 23.98 18.76
CA PRO A 322 -15.16 25.11 19.41
C PRO A 322 -14.64 26.51 19.05
N ARG A 323 -13.49 26.62 18.39
CA ARG A 323 -12.81 27.89 18.10
C ARG A 323 -12.73 28.21 16.60
N ILE A 324 -13.44 27.47 15.75
CA ILE A 324 -13.40 27.65 14.30
C ILE A 324 -14.78 27.42 13.70
N ALA A 325 -15.22 28.33 12.85
CA ALA A 325 -16.42 28.17 12.03
C ALA A 325 -16.09 27.39 10.75
N PHE A 326 -17.09 26.77 10.13
CA PHE A 326 -16.91 25.94 8.95
C PHE A 326 -16.26 26.71 7.78
N GLU A 327 -16.65 27.97 7.55
CA GLU A 327 -16.10 28.81 6.48
C GLU A 327 -14.60 29.03 6.69
N SER A 328 -14.17 29.34 7.91
CA SER A 328 -12.76 29.50 8.24
C SER A 328 -11.98 28.19 8.07
N TYR A 329 -12.61 27.06 8.38
CA TYR A 329 -12.04 25.73 8.16
C TYR A 329 -11.85 25.43 6.67
N ARG A 330 -12.88 25.65 5.84
CA ARG A 330 -12.80 25.54 4.37
C ARG A 330 -11.70 26.43 3.81
N ASP A 331 -11.66 27.68 4.24
CA ASP A 331 -10.69 28.66 3.73
C ASP A 331 -9.25 28.26 4.08
N LYS A 332 -9.01 27.63 5.24
CA LYS A 332 -7.72 27.03 5.61
C LYS A 332 -7.32 25.86 4.72
N VAL A 333 -8.28 25.01 4.32
CA VAL A 333 -8.01 23.88 3.41
C VAL A 333 -7.65 24.41 2.02
N ARG A 334 -8.43 25.38 1.51
CA ARG A 334 -8.13 26.09 0.26
C ARG A 334 -6.77 26.78 0.32
N LEU A 335 -6.46 27.47 1.43
CA LEU A 335 -5.15 28.11 1.63
C LEU A 335 -4.00 27.11 1.47
N ALA A 336 -4.11 25.89 2.00
CA ALA A 336 -3.06 24.88 1.85
C ALA A 336 -2.82 24.51 0.37
N VAL A 337 -3.89 24.38 -0.42
CA VAL A 337 -3.82 24.13 -1.86
C VAL A 337 -3.22 25.33 -2.60
N GLU A 338 -3.70 26.54 -2.32
CA GLU A 338 -3.17 27.76 -2.93
C GLU A 338 -1.69 27.94 -2.64
N ARG A 339 -1.23 27.77 -1.39
CA ARG A 339 0.20 27.92 -1.06
C ARG A 339 1.06 26.86 -1.74
N LYS A 340 0.57 25.62 -1.91
CA LYS A 340 1.28 24.60 -2.70
C LYS A 340 1.49 25.09 -4.12
N VAL A 341 0.44 25.56 -4.77
CA VAL A 341 0.47 26.06 -6.16
C VAL A 341 1.41 27.26 -6.27
N ALA A 342 1.22 28.26 -5.42
CA ALA A 342 1.98 29.51 -5.43
C ALA A 342 3.49 29.29 -5.26
N MET A 343 3.88 28.28 -4.47
CA MET A 343 5.29 27.95 -4.23
C MET A 343 5.87 26.94 -5.22
N GLY A 344 5.05 26.31 -6.07
CA GLY A 344 5.47 25.16 -6.85
C GLY A 344 5.92 23.98 -5.97
N ALA A 345 5.29 23.79 -4.80
CA ALA A 345 5.72 22.80 -3.84
C ALA A 345 5.54 21.37 -4.39
N ARG A 346 6.56 20.52 -4.22
CA ARG A 346 6.56 19.12 -4.68
C ARG A 346 5.55 18.22 -3.98
N THR A 347 5.05 18.66 -2.82
CA THR A 347 4.17 17.90 -1.94
C THR A 347 2.92 17.42 -2.67
N ARG A 348 2.57 16.14 -2.55
CA ARG A 348 1.26 15.65 -3.00
C ARG A 348 0.21 15.97 -1.94
N LEU A 349 -0.88 16.60 -2.36
CA LEU A 349 -2.03 16.87 -1.50
C LEU A 349 -3.13 15.86 -1.76
N GLU A 350 -3.67 15.33 -0.67
CA GLU A 350 -4.89 14.54 -0.67
C GLU A 350 -5.91 15.23 0.22
N ILE A 351 -7.12 15.46 -0.31
CA ILE A 351 -8.23 16.06 0.41
C ILE A 351 -9.25 14.96 0.65
N ASP A 352 -9.35 14.55 1.91
CA ASP A 352 -10.20 13.44 2.34
C ASP A 352 -11.61 13.92 2.70
N ILE A 353 -12.62 13.42 2.00
CA ILE A 353 -14.04 13.62 2.29
C ILE A 353 -14.63 12.31 2.81
N MET A 354 -15.45 12.39 3.85
CA MET A 354 -16.07 11.20 4.44
C MET A 354 -17.29 10.76 3.63
N ASN A 355 -17.19 9.59 3.01
CA ASN A 355 -18.29 8.89 2.38
C ASN A 355 -19.05 8.06 3.42
N THR A 356 -20.34 8.35 3.58
CA THR A 356 -21.27 7.70 4.50
C THR A 356 -22.47 7.08 3.79
N LYS A 357 -22.39 6.81 2.48
CA LYS A 357 -23.49 6.20 1.69
C LYS A 357 -24.02 4.93 2.34
N TYR A 358 -23.11 4.07 2.78
CA TYR A 358 -23.41 2.80 3.45
C TYR A 358 -23.20 2.83 4.97
N ALA A 359 -23.24 4.01 5.58
CA ALA A 359 -23.15 4.14 7.04
C ALA A 359 -24.52 4.48 7.64
N ASP A 360 -24.85 3.80 8.74
CA ASP A 360 -26.12 4.01 9.44
C ASP A 360 -26.06 5.17 10.44
N SER A 361 -24.93 5.32 11.14
CA SER A 361 -24.80 6.25 12.28
C SER A 361 -24.52 7.70 11.88
N TYR A 362 -24.07 7.94 10.65
CA TYR A 362 -23.68 9.27 10.18
C TYR A 362 -24.18 9.48 8.76
N LYS A 363 -24.67 10.70 8.49
CA LYS A 363 -25.02 11.17 7.13
C LYS A 363 -24.22 12.44 6.88
N ILE A 364 -23.06 12.30 6.24
CA ILE A 364 -22.15 13.39 5.88
C ILE A 364 -22.20 13.60 4.37
N VAL A 365 -21.61 12.68 3.60
CA VAL A 365 -21.81 12.59 2.14
C VAL A 365 -22.35 11.19 1.86
N SER A 366 -23.66 11.08 1.66
CA SER A 366 -24.34 9.80 1.39
C SER A 366 -24.91 9.70 -0.02
N GLU A 367 -25.12 10.82 -0.70
CA GLU A 367 -25.71 10.85 -2.05
C GLU A 367 -24.71 11.33 -3.10
N ASP A 368 -24.78 10.78 -4.31
CA ASP A 368 -23.87 11.14 -5.41
C ASP A 368 -24.01 12.62 -5.79
N GLU A 369 -25.21 13.20 -5.67
CA GLU A 369 -25.44 14.63 -5.89
C GLU A 369 -24.64 15.51 -4.92
N GLN A 370 -24.47 15.10 -3.67
CA GLN A 370 -23.64 15.83 -2.70
C GLN A 370 -22.16 15.76 -3.09
N ALA A 371 -21.69 14.59 -3.50
CA ALA A 371 -20.33 14.40 -3.98
C ALA A 371 -20.05 15.24 -5.23
N LEU A 372 -20.98 15.28 -6.19
CA LEU A 372 -20.86 16.06 -7.42
C LEU A 372 -20.95 17.57 -7.16
N ALA A 373 -21.82 18.03 -6.27
CA ALA A 373 -21.91 19.44 -5.89
C ALA A 373 -20.61 19.91 -5.22
N PHE A 374 -20.07 19.10 -4.31
CA PHE A 374 -18.76 19.34 -3.70
C PHE A 374 -17.65 19.42 -4.76
N LEU A 375 -17.62 18.45 -5.68
CA LEU A 375 -16.63 18.42 -6.75
C LEU A 375 -16.72 19.65 -7.66
N ALA A 376 -17.92 20.10 -8.00
CA ALA A 376 -18.14 21.28 -8.83
C ALA A 376 -17.59 22.58 -8.16
N ASP A 377 -17.79 22.74 -6.85
CA ASP A 377 -17.22 23.86 -6.08
C ASP A 377 -15.68 23.85 -6.11
N TRP A 378 -15.07 22.69 -5.94
CA TRP A 378 -13.61 22.56 -6.00
C TRP A 378 -13.05 22.75 -7.41
N ILE A 379 -13.75 22.32 -8.46
CA ILE A 379 -13.37 22.60 -9.85
C ILE A 379 -13.42 24.11 -10.13
N ALA A 380 -14.44 24.81 -9.63
CA ALA A 380 -14.52 26.27 -9.76
C ALA A 380 -13.32 26.94 -9.07
N TYR A 381 -13.01 26.54 -7.84
CA TYR A 381 -11.85 27.02 -7.11
C TYR A 381 -10.51 26.70 -7.82
N ALA A 382 -10.37 25.51 -8.40
CA ALA A 382 -9.19 25.13 -9.17
C ALA A 382 -9.00 26.05 -10.39
N ARG A 383 -10.06 26.38 -11.13
CA ARG A 383 -10.02 27.32 -12.26
C ARG A 383 -9.60 28.73 -11.86
N GLU A 384 -9.99 29.18 -10.67
CA GLU A 384 -9.51 30.45 -10.12
C GLU A 384 -8.00 30.42 -9.91
N LEU A 385 -7.46 29.32 -9.38
CA LEU A 385 -6.02 29.14 -9.20
C LEU A 385 -5.29 29.03 -10.54
N GLU A 386 -5.85 28.30 -11.51
CA GLU A 386 -5.30 28.22 -12.88
C GLU A 386 -5.15 29.61 -13.49
N THR A 387 -6.19 30.44 -13.38
CA THR A 387 -6.18 31.81 -13.88
C THR A 387 -5.19 32.69 -13.11
N ARG A 388 -5.21 32.63 -11.78
CA ARG A 388 -4.39 33.47 -10.90
C ARG A 388 -2.90 33.19 -11.05
N TYR A 389 -2.52 31.92 -11.20
CA TYR A 389 -1.12 31.48 -11.24
C TYR A 389 -0.65 31.06 -12.64
N GLY A 390 -1.48 31.22 -13.67
CA GLY A 390 -1.12 30.91 -15.06
C GLY A 390 -0.86 29.41 -15.31
N LEU A 391 -1.60 28.53 -14.65
CA LEU A 391 -1.45 27.09 -14.82
C LEU A 391 -2.13 26.61 -16.10
N ALA A 392 -1.70 25.45 -16.62
CA ALA A 392 -2.38 24.79 -17.72
C ALA A 392 -3.79 24.37 -17.27
N SER A 393 -4.81 24.78 -18.03
CA SER A 393 -6.19 24.46 -17.68
C SER A 393 -6.50 22.99 -17.90
N ARG A 394 -7.12 22.36 -16.89
CA ARG A 394 -7.55 20.96 -16.95
C ARG A 394 -9.01 20.85 -17.41
N ALA A 395 -9.26 19.94 -18.35
CA ALA A 395 -10.63 19.60 -18.75
C ALA A 395 -11.30 18.73 -17.68
N HIS A 396 -12.44 19.19 -17.17
CA HIS A 396 -13.26 18.44 -16.21
C HIS A 396 -14.62 18.09 -16.87
N ASP A 397 -14.75 16.84 -17.34
CA ASP A 397 -15.95 16.34 -18.01
C ASP A 397 -17.01 15.90 -16.98
N MET A 398 -17.99 16.77 -16.74
CA MET A 398 -19.03 16.54 -15.72
C MET A 398 -19.98 15.38 -16.06
N GLU A 399 -20.19 15.06 -17.34
CA GLU A 399 -21.03 13.91 -17.72
C GLU A 399 -20.33 12.60 -17.36
N ARG A 400 -19.04 12.50 -17.71
CA ARG A 400 -18.22 11.36 -17.33
C ARG A 400 -18.07 11.23 -15.82
N LEU A 401 -17.99 12.34 -15.10
CA LEU A 401 -17.90 12.34 -13.63
C LEU A 401 -19.18 11.84 -12.97
N ARG A 402 -20.35 12.23 -13.48
CA ARG A 402 -21.63 11.72 -12.99
C ARG A 402 -21.73 10.20 -13.12
N ALA A 403 -21.21 9.63 -14.22
CA ALA A 403 -21.23 8.18 -14.45
C ALA A 403 -20.26 7.37 -13.57
N ARG A 404 -19.38 8.03 -12.78
CA ARG A 404 -18.39 7.31 -11.95
C ARG A 404 -18.94 6.75 -10.64
N HIS A 405 -20.04 7.30 -10.13
CA HIS A 405 -20.62 6.90 -8.84
C HIS A 405 -19.53 6.80 -7.74
N PHE A 406 -18.87 7.93 -7.45
CA PHE A 406 -17.69 7.99 -6.57
C PHE A 406 -17.91 7.34 -5.20
N LEU A 407 -19.13 7.39 -4.68
CA LEU A 407 -19.46 6.83 -3.37
C LEU A 407 -19.57 5.30 -3.36
N ASP A 408 -19.69 4.68 -4.53
CA ASP A 408 -19.79 3.20 -4.69
C ASP A 408 -18.43 2.56 -4.95
N GLN A 409 -17.40 3.38 -5.17
CA GLN A 409 -16.05 2.91 -5.40
C GLN A 409 -15.31 2.64 -4.08
N ASP A 410 -14.26 1.82 -4.15
CA ASP A 410 -13.27 1.78 -3.07
C ASP A 410 -12.44 3.08 -3.02
N GLU A 411 -11.53 3.17 -2.05
CA GLU A 411 -10.72 4.36 -1.81
C GLU A 411 -9.92 4.79 -3.04
N ASN A 412 -9.57 3.86 -3.93
CA ASN A 412 -8.76 4.19 -5.08
C ASN A 412 -9.62 4.53 -6.31
N GLY A 413 -10.73 3.82 -6.52
CA GLY A 413 -11.71 4.16 -7.55
C GLY A 413 -12.41 5.51 -7.30
N SER A 414 -12.42 6.00 -6.06
CA SER A 414 -13.00 7.30 -5.71
C SER A 414 -12.04 8.49 -5.88
N ARG A 415 -10.77 8.28 -6.24
CA ARG A 415 -9.77 9.36 -6.39
C ARG A 415 -10.07 10.25 -7.61
N TYR A 416 -9.94 11.55 -7.40
CA TYR A 416 -10.07 12.55 -8.46
C TYR A 416 -8.97 13.60 -8.38
N GLU A 417 -8.12 13.65 -9.40
CA GLU A 417 -7.06 14.65 -9.46
C GLU A 417 -7.61 16.00 -9.97
N LEU A 418 -7.61 16.97 -9.05
CA LEU A 418 -8.17 18.31 -9.22
C LEU A 418 -7.18 19.24 -9.92
N LEU A 419 -5.93 19.25 -9.45
CA LEU A 419 -4.79 19.98 -10.00
C LEU A 419 -3.58 19.05 -9.96
N ASP A 420 -2.47 19.41 -10.63
CA ASP A 420 -1.24 18.60 -10.57
C ASP A 420 -0.80 18.35 -9.11
N GLY A 421 -0.79 17.08 -8.72
CA GLY A 421 -0.46 16.65 -7.37
C GLY A 421 -1.46 17.09 -6.29
N VAL A 422 -2.71 17.41 -6.64
CA VAL A 422 -3.82 17.68 -5.70
C VAL A 422 -4.99 16.75 -6.02
N VAL A 423 -5.31 15.84 -5.10
CA VAL A 423 -6.32 14.80 -5.28
C VAL A 423 -7.44 14.95 -4.25
N LEU A 424 -8.69 14.86 -4.70
CA LEU A 424 -9.86 14.66 -3.86
C LEU A 424 -10.14 13.16 -3.75
N ILE A 425 -10.57 12.69 -2.59
CA ILE A 425 -10.93 11.29 -2.36
C ILE A 425 -12.15 11.20 -1.44
N TRP A 426 -13.09 10.33 -1.80
CA TRP A 426 -14.24 10.00 -0.98
C TRP A 426 -13.92 8.71 -0.24
N LYS A 427 -13.44 8.84 1.00
CA LYS A 427 -13.06 7.70 1.83
C LYS A 427 -14.27 7.19 2.60
N ARG A 428 -14.53 5.89 2.46
CA ARG A 428 -15.60 5.25 3.23
C ARG A 428 -15.37 5.45 4.73
N CYS A 429 -16.46 5.70 5.45
CA CYS A 429 -16.48 5.76 6.90
C CYS A 429 -16.30 4.36 7.50
N HIS A 430 -15.18 3.68 7.22
CA HIS A 430 -14.90 2.30 7.66
C HIS A 430 -13.56 2.21 8.40
N SER A 431 -12.88 3.35 8.60
CA SER A 431 -11.50 3.38 9.11
C SER A 431 -11.34 4.10 10.45
N TRP A 432 -12.29 4.96 10.82
CA TRP A 432 -12.14 5.84 12.00
C TRP A 432 -13.16 5.54 13.11
N GLY A 433 -14.29 4.91 12.75
CA GLY A 433 -15.43 4.64 13.63
C GLY A 433 -15.35 3.37 14.48
N ASN A 434 -14.35 2.50 14.26
CA ASN A 434 -14.21 1.19 14.94
C ASN A 434 -14.11 1.27 16.48
N VAL A 435 -14.06 2.48 17.04
CA VAL A 435 -13.89 2.71 18.48
C VAL A 435 -15.13 3.34 19.14
N ILE A 436 -16.05 3.96 18.41
CA ILE A 436 -17.18 4.71 19.00
C ILE A 436 -18.52 4.41 18.32
N GLY A 437 -18.84 3.13 18.10
CA GLY A 437 -20.18 2.72 17.71
C GLY A 437 -20.27 1.29 17.16
N GLU A 438 -21.44 0.66 17.34
CA GLU A 438 -21.80 -0.57 16.62
C GLU A 438 -22.02 -0.22 15.14
N HIS A 439 -21.14 -0.70 14.25
CA HIS A 439 -21.46 -0.79 12.84
C HIS A 439 -22.14 -2.15 12.61
N HIS A 440 -23.42 -2.14 12.26
CA HIS A 440 -24.10 -3.34 11.76
C HIS A 440 -23.81 -3.41 10.26
N VAL A 441 -23.13 -4.48 9.82
CA VAL A 441 -23.06 -4.80 8.40
C VAL A 441 -24.44 -5.31 8.01
N ASP A 442 -25.07 -4.69 7.01
CA ASP A 442 -26.35 -5.14 6.48
C ASP A 442 -26.27 -6.65 6.15
N PRO A 443 -27.06 -7.49 6.85
CA PRO A 443 -27.06 -8.93 6.62
C PRO A 443 -27.36 -9.28 5.17
N GLU A 444 -28.21 -8.53 4.46
CA GLU A 444 -28.57 -8.83 3.07
C GLU A 444 -27.40 -8.55 2.10
N ALA A 445 -26.62 -7.50 2.35
CA ALA A 445 -25.43 -7.18 1.56
C ALA A 445 -24.30 -8.19 1.82
N ALA A 446 -24.12 -8.60 3.08
CA ALA A 446 -23.19 -9.66 3.46
C ALA A 446 -23.63 -11.02 2.90
N GLU A 447 -24.94 -11.29 2.84
CA GLU A 447 -25.51 -12.52 2.30
C GLU A 447 -25.44 -12.56 0.77
N GLN A 448 -25.52 -11.44 0.06
CA GLN A 448 -25.25 -11.37 -1.38
C GLN A 448 -23.78 -11.65 -1.71
N VAL A 449 -22.85 -11.15 -0.91
CA VAL A 449 -21.41 -11.44 -1.03
C VAL A 449 -21.12 -12.89 -0.61
N ALA A 450 -21.75 -13.38 0.46
CA ALA A 450 -21.61 -14.75 0.92
C ALA A 450 -22.26 -15.75 -0.05
N ALA A 451 -23.35 -15.41 -0.74
CA ALA A 451 -23.99 -16.24 -1.77
C ALA A 451 -23.09 -16.40 -3.01
N LEU A 452 -22.31 -15.37 -3.35
CA LEU A 452 -21.27 -15.44 -4.38
C LEU A 452 -20.10 -16.35 -3.97
N VAL A 453 -19.81 -16.47 -2.67
CA VAL A 453 -18.73 -17.30 -2.11
C VAL A 453 -19.19 -18.74 -1.78
N SER A 454 -20.46 -18.92 -1.44
CA SER A 454 -21.03 -20.17 -0.88
C SER A 454 -21.66 -21.09 -1.94
N ALA A 455 -21.45 -20.84 -3.23
CA ALA A 455 -21.75 -21.80 -4.31
C ALA A 455 -20.86 -23.07 -4.28
N GLY A 456 -20.28 -23.43 -3.13
CA GLY A 456 -19.43 -24.58 -2.93
C GLY A 456 -19.43 -25.11 -1.49
N ALA A 457 -20.40 -25.99 -1.20
CA ALA A 457 -20.40 -27.04 -0.17
C ALA A 457 -20.84 -26.71 1.28
N GLY A 458 -22.00 -27.27 1.67
CA GLY A 458 -22.05 -28.42 2.60
C GLY A 458 -22.38 -28.17 4.08
N SER A 459 -23.66 -28.37 4.42
CA SER A 459 -24.36 -28.38 5.72
C SER A 459 -23.74 -29.08 6.95
N GLY A 460 -23.95 -28.49 8.14
CA GLY A 460 -23.98 -29.18 9.45
C GLY A 460 -23.94 -28.25 10.68
N ALA A 461 -24.96 -28.29 11.56
CA ALA A 461 -25.13 -27.44 12.76
C ALA A 461 -24.53 -28.06 14.06
N PRO A 462 -24.47 -27.35 15.21
CA PRO A 462 -23.36 -26.49 15.65
C PRO A 462 -22.63 -27.02 16.92
N PRO A 463 -21.37 -26.61 17.19
CA PRO A 463 -21.11 -26.03 18.52
C PRO A 463 -19.98 -24.95 18.62
N HIS A 464 -20.13 -24.10 19.65
CA HIS A 464 -19.18 -23.19 20.33
C HIS A 464 -18.52 -22.03 19.56
N ALA A 465 -18.89 -20.79 19.89
CA ALA A 465 -18.31 -19.56 19.34
C ALA A 465 -16.94 -19.23 19.95
N GLY A 466 -15.94 -20.08 19.72
CA GLY A 466 -14.62 -19.56 19.38
C GLY A 466 -14.77 -18.86 18.03
N SER A 467 -14.31 -17.62 17.90
CA SER A 467 -14.30 -16.87 16.63
C SER A 467 -13.85 -17.79 15.50
N GLY A 468 -14.64 -17.84 14.42
CA GLY A 468 -14.43 -18.76 13.30
C GLY A 468 -13.00 -18.75 12.80
N LYS A 469 -12.56 -19.89 12.24
CA LYS A 469 -11.20 -20.15 11.75
C LYS A 469 -10.72 -19.25 10.59
N ASP A 470 -11.41 -18.17 10.28
CA ASP A 470 -11.15 -17.29 9.15
C ASP A 470 -10.99 -15.81 9.50
N THR A 471 -10.77 -15.49 10.78
CA THR A 471 -10.54 -14.11 11.21
C THR A 471 -9.08 -13.67 10.97
N TYR A 472 -8.84 -12.64 10.14
CA TYR A 472 -7.51 -12.17 9.73
C TYR A 472 -7.38 -10.64 9.75
N CYS A 473 -6.31 -10.14 10.39
CA CYS A 473 -5.91 -8.73 10.31
C CYS A 473 -4.49 -8.59 9.74
N PRO A 474 -4.29 -7.80 8.68
CA PRO A 474 -2.96 -7.56 8.11
C PRO A 474 -2.11 -6.57 8.93
N ALA A 475 -2.73 -5.74 9.78
CA ALA A 475 -2.04 -4.62 10.43
C ALA A 475 -0.77 -5.02 11.23
N PRO A 476 -0.77 -6.08 12.06
CA PRO A 476 0.43 -6.50 12.78
C PRO A 476 1.60 -6.94 11.88
N TYR A 477 1.34 -7.19 10.60
CA TYR A 477 2.32 -7.61 9.61
C TYR A 477 2.78 -6.49 8.68
N ASP A 478 2.02 -5.41 8.58
CA ASP A 478 2.25 -4.30 7.66
C ASP A 478 2.71 -3.03 8.37
N GLN A 479 2.29 -2.86 9.63
CA GLN A 479 2.44 -1.62 10.36
C GLN A 479 3.49 -1.74 11.47
N PHE A 480 4.25 -0.66 11.64
CA PHE A 480 5.11 -0.43 12.78
C PHE A 480 4.75 0.92 13.40
N VAL A 481 4.20 0.92 14.61
CA VAL A 481 3.57 2.11 15.19
C VAL A 481 4.28 2.50 16.47
N ILE A 482 4.87 3.69 16.47
CA ILE A 482 5.61 4.28 17.60
C ILE A 482 4.74 5.38 18.21
N GLN A 483 4.35 5.22 19.46
CA GLN A 483 3.62 6.25 20.22
C GLN A 483 4.58 7.37 20.70
N TRP A 484 4.05 8.51 21.12
CA TRP A 484 4.85 9.71 21.47
C TRP A 484 5.91 9.48 22.56
N ASN A 485 5.67 8.49 23.42
CA ASN A 485 6.58 8.08 24.50
C ASN A 485 7.60 7.00 24.07
N GLY A 486 7.62 6.62 22.79
CA GLY A 486 8.48 5.60 22.19
C GLY A 486 7.93 4.18 22.24
N ASP A 487 6.76 3.95 22.84
CA ASP A 487 6.18 2.61 22.93
C ASP A 487 5.75 2.10 21.54
N VAL A 488 6.00 0.83 21.27
CA VAL A 488 5.65 0.17 20.01
C VAL A 488 4.39 -0.66 20.17
N VAL A 489 3.39 -0.40 19.35
CA VAL A 489 2.08 -1.08 19.35
C VAL A 489 1.82 -1.80 18.02
N SER A 490 0.86 -2.73 18.02
CA SER A 490 0.63 -3.67 16.91
C SER A 490 -0.13 -3.08 15.71
N CYS A 491 -0.81 -1.94 15.87
CA CYS A 491 -1.64 -1.32 14.83
C CYS A 491 -1.89 0.17 15.13
N CYS A 492 -2.14 0.97 14.10
CA CYS A 492 -2.46 2.39 14.23
C CYS A 492 -3.81 2.65 14.91
N THR A 493 -4.67 1.64 15.03
CA THR A 493 -5.96 1.73 15.74
C THR A 493 -5.82 1.52 17.26
N ASP A 494 -4.67 1.08 17.76
CA ASP A 494 -4.41 0.90 19.19
C ASP A 494 -4.09 2.23 19.89
N TYR A 495 -5.08 3.13 19.87
CA TYR A 495 -4.99 4.47 20.46
C TYR A 495 -4.76 4.46 21.97
N GLU A 496 -5.02 3.35 22.67
CA GLU A 496 -4.82 3.23 24.12
C GLU A 496 -3.46 2.61 24.45
N GLY A 497 -2.77 2.00 23.47
CA GLY A 497 -1.49 1.32 23.67
C GLY A 497 -1.59 -0.03 24.37
N ARG A 498 -2.74 -0.71 24.28
CA ARG A 498 -3.00 -2.00 24.95
C ARG A 498 -2.17 -3.15 24.39
N THR A 499 -1.65 -3.00 23.18
CA THR A 499 -0.85 -4.01 22.47
C THR A 499 0.65 -3.74 22.54
N LYS A 500 1.09 -2.85 23.45
CA LYS A 500 2.50 -2.51 23.64
C LYS A 500 3.40 -3.76 23.69
N THR A 501 4.46 -3.74 22.88
CA THR A 501 5.43 -4.84 22.76
C THR A 501 6.84 -4.44 23.18
N ALA A 502 7.25 -3.19 22.92
CA ALA A 502 8.59 -2.71 23.21
C ALA A 502 8.63 -1.17 23.31
N ASN A 503 9.83 -0.60 23.42
CA ASN A 503 10.05 0.85 23.33
C ASN A 503 11.29 1.15 22.47
N VAL A 504 11.14 1.99 21.43
CA VAL A 504 12.22 2.28 20.46
C VAL A 504 13.39 3.07 21.04
N PHE A 505 13.25 3.65 22.23
CA PHE A 505 14.36 4.32 22.90
C PHE A 505 15.30 3.33 23.62
N ALA A 506 14.81 2.11 23.88
CA ALA A 506 15.57 1.02 24.50
C ALA A 506 16.06 -0.03 23.48
N SER A 507 15.33 -0.25 22.39
CA SER A 507 15.66 -1.24 21.36
C SER A 507 15.47 -0.64 19.97
N SER A 508 16.27 -1.09 19.01
CA SER A 508 16.18 -0.67 17.61
C SER A 508 14.89 -1.21 16.95
N ILE A 509 14.40 -0.54 15.90
CA ILE A 509 13.21 -0.98 15.13
C ILE A 509 13.36 -2.43 14.69
N GLU A 510 14.55 -2.80 14.23
CA GLU A 510 14.85 -4.14 13.77
C GLU A 510 14.77 -5.19 14.88
N GLU A 511 15.35 -4.91 16.05
CA GLU A 511 15.28 -5.82 17.21
C GLU A 511 13.85 -6.03 17.66
N VAL A 512 13.04 -4.95 17.70
CA VAL A 512 11.63 -5.03 18.06
C VAL A 512 10.86 -5.86 17.04
N TRP A 513 11.02 -5.59 15.74
CA TRP A 513 10.29 -6.30 14.69
C TRP A 513 10.65 -7.79 14.59
N LYS A 514 11.92 -8.14 14.93
CA LYS A 514 12.40 -9.52 14.99
C LYS A 514 12.15 -10.21 16.33
N SER A 515 11.62 -9.51 17.33
CA SER A 515 11.40 -10.04 18.67
C SER A 515 10.41 -11.21 18.68
N GLU A 516 10.60 -12.13 19.64
CA GLU A 516 9.69 -13.26 19.82
C GLU A 516 8.27 -12.79 20.15
N THR A 517 8.13 -11.69 20.89
CA THR A 517 6.82 -11.10 21.21
C THR A 517 6.05 -10.67 19.95
N VAL A 518 6.71 -10.02 18.99
CA VAL A 518 6.06 -9.62 17.73
C VAL A 518 5.75 -10.83 16.87
N ARG A 519 6.64 -11.84 16.82
CA ARG A 519 6.38 -13.11 16.09
C ARG A 519 5.18 -13.85 16.67
N GLN A 520 5.11 -13.98 18.00
CA GLN A 520 4.00 -14.63 18.67
C GLN A 520 2.70 -13.87 18.43
N ARG A 521 2.70 -12.53 18.47
CA ARG A 521 1.50 -11.73 18.18
C ARG A 521 0.99 -11.95 16.76
N LYS A 522 1.90 -12.07 15.79
CA LYS A 522 1.56 -12.45 14.41
C LYS A 522 0.93 -13.85 14.40
N GLN A 523 1.59 -14.84 15.00
CA GLN A 523 1.05 -16.21 15.12
C GLN A 523 -0.36 -16.24 15.70
N ASP A 524 -0.57 -15.54 16.81
CA ASP A 524 -1.85 -15.44 17.50
C ASP A 524 -2.95 -14.88 16.59
N MET A 525 -2.65 -13.87 15.78
CA MET A 525 -3.59 -13.28 14.83
C MET A 525 -4.08 -14.30 13.78
N LEU A 526 -3.20 -15.19 13.33
CA LEU A 526 -3.55 -16.18 12.31
C LEU A 526 -4.24 -17.41 12.86
N GLU A 527 -3.94 -17.75 14.11
CA GLU A 527 -4.58 -18.86 14.81
C GLU A 527 -5.87 -18.44 15.53
N GLY A 528 -6.35 -17.21 15.28
CA GLY A 528 -7.57 -16.66 15.87
C GLY A 528 -7.47 -16.38 17.38
N ARG A 529 -6.27 -16.39 17.96
CA ARG A 529 -6.03 -16.05 19.37
C ARG A 529 -5.91 -14.54 19.55
N LEU A 530 -7.01 -13.85 19.26
CA LEU A 530 -7.05 -12.40 19.29
C LEU A 530 -6.91 -11.87 20.72
N LEU A 531 -6.15 -10.77 20.87
CA LEU A 531 -6.27 -9.94 22.06
C LEU A 531 -7.69 -9.39 22.17
N ASP A 532 -8.15 -9.07 23.39
CA ASP A 532 -9.47 -8.46 23.62
C ASP A 532 -9.72 -7.22 22.73
N VAL A 533 -8.72 -6.35 22.59
CA VAL A 533 -8.82 -5.16 21.71
C VAL A 533 -8.95 -5.54 20.22
N CYS A 534 -8.33 -6.64 19.78
CA CYS A 534 -8.44 -7.11 18.41
C CYS A 534 -9.76 -7.86 18.18
N ALA A 535 -10.23 -8.64 19.15
CA ALA A 535 -11.47 -9.41 19.06
C ALA A 535 -12.71 -8.51 18.94
N ARG A 536 -12.63 -7.28 19.46
CA ARG A 536 -13.70 -6.27 19.35
C ARG A 536 -13.49 -5.27 18.22
N CYS A 537 -12.39 -5.40 17.47
CA CYS A 537 -12.06 -4.45 16.42
C CYS A 537 -12.79 -4.83 15.13
N GLN A 538 -13.57 -3.88 14.59
CA GLN A 538 -14.27 -4.05 13.31
C GLN A 538 -13.34 -4.09 12.09
N GLY A 539 -12.05 -3.79 12.28
CA GLY A 539 -11.03 -3.89 11.24
C GLY A 539 -10.44 -5.29 11.06
N VAL A 540 -10.85 -6.26 11.89
CA VAL A 540 -10.47 -7.66 11.72
C VAL A 540 -11.50 -8.32 10.79
N LYS A 541 -11.01 -8.88 9.67
CA LYS A 541 -11.84 -9.44 8.60
C LYS A 541 -12.16 -10.90 8.85
#